data_AF-A0A0B5AN12-F1
#
_entry.id   AF-A0A0B5AN12-F1
#
_cell.length_a   1.000
_cell.length_b   1.000
_cell.length_c   1.000
_cell.angle_alpha   90.00
_cell.angle_beta   90.00
_cell.angle_gamma   90.00
#
_symmetry.space_group_name_H-M   'P 1'
#
loop_
_entity.id
_entity.type
_entity.pdbx_description
1 polymer ?
#
loop_
_entity_poly.entity_id
_entity_poly.type
_entity_poly.pdbx_seq_one_letter_code
_entity_poly.pdbx_strand_id
1 'polypeptide(L)' 'MSFVIRFVIYTAIYFVFSALWDLALADQINWGPNAVQSVMFGFFFTMLMWYFEVKRRKREQQS' A
#
# COMPACT_ATOMS: atom_id res chain seq x y z
N MET A 1 -13.70 -11.24 10.17
CA MET A 1 -13.00 -10.35 11.13
C MET A 1 -11.52 -10.11 10.78
N SER A 2 -10.72 -11.14 10.48
CA SER A 2 -9.28 -10.98 10.16
C SER A 2 -8.98 -10.06 8.96
N PHE A 3 -9.82 -10.06 7.92
CA PHE A 3 -9.62 -9.26 6.71
C PHE A 3 -9.70 -7.74 6.95
N VAL A 4 -10.70 -7.29 7.73
CA VAL A 4 -10.88 -5.86 8.06
C VAL A 4 -9.73 -5.34 8.90
N ILE A 5 -9.27 -6.13 9.87
CA ILE A 5 -8.14 -5.77 10.74
C ILE A 5 -6.86 -5.63 9.90
N ARG A 6 -6.60 -6.56 8.97
CA ARG A 6 -5.44 -6.45 8.06
C ARG A 6 -5.52 -5.22 7.16
N PHE A 7 -6.71 -4.93 6.61
CA PHE A 7 -6.93 -3.74 5.81
C PHE A 7 -6.62 -2.46 6.61
N VAL A 8 -7.19 -2.33 7.82
CA VAL A 8 -6.95 -1.18 8.71
C VAL A 8 -5.48 -1.05 9.07
N ILE A 9 -4.79 -2.15 9.37
CA ILE A 9 -3.34 -2.14 9.67
C ILE A 9 -2.54 -1.65 8.46
N TYR A 10 -2.82 -2.15 7.26
CA TYR A 10 -2.10 -1.72 6.05
C TYR A 10 -2.37 -0.26 5.72
N THR A 11 -3.61 0.21 5.87
CA THR A 11 -3.96 1.62 5.68
C THR A 11 -3.26 2.52 6.70
N ALA A 12 -3.20 2.10 7.97
CA ALA A 12 -2.50 2.83 9.02
C ALA A 12 -0.99 2.90 8.77
N ILE A 13 -0.37 1.79 8.36
CA ILE A 13 1.07 1.77 8.00
C ILE A 13 1.34 2.68 6.81
N TYR A 14 0.50 2.63 5.77
CA TYR A 14 0.62 3.51 4.60
C TYR A 14 0.50 4.98 5.00
N PHE A 15 -0.47 5.32 5.86
CA PHE A 15 -0.67 6.69 6.32
C PHE A 15 0.52 7.21 7.12
N VAL A 16 1.06 6.40 8.05
CA VAL A 16 2.25 6.77 8.83
C VAL A 16 3.47 6.93 7.93
N PHE A 17 3.67 6.01 6.96
CA PHE A 17 4.77 6.14 6.01
C PHE A 17 4.64 7.39 5.13
N SER A 18 3.44 7.69 4.62
CA SER A 18 3.18 8.88 3.81
C SER A 18 3.44 10.16 4.61
N ALA A 19 2.96 10.22 5.85
CA ALA A 19 3.16 11.37 6.71
C ALA A 19 4.64 11.57 7.09
N LEU A 20 5.36 10.50 7.44
CA LEU A 20 6.80 10.56 7.72
C LEU A 20 7.60 10.92 6.47
N TRP A 21 7.18 10.46 5.29
CA TRP A 21 7.80 10.77 4.02
C TRP A 21 7.61 12.24 3.64
N ASP A 22 6.39 12.77 3.78
CA ASP A 22 6.11 14.19 3.56
C ASP A 22 6.85 15.07 4.57
N LEU A 23 6.96 14.65 5.84
CA LEU A 23 7.68 15.40 6.87
C LEU A 23 9.20 15.39 6.67
N ALA A 24 9.76 14.25 6.27
CA ALA A 24 11.20 14.08 6.03
C ALA A 24 11.67 14.82 4.78
N LEU A 25 10.77 15.08 3.83
CA LEU A 25 11.09 15.73 2.57
C LEU A 25 10.50 17.16 2.48
N ALA A 26 9.78 17.64 3.49
CA ALA A 26 9.05 18.93 3.49
C ALA A 26 9.86 20.16 3.03
N ASP A 27 11.19 20.15 3.19
CA ASP A 27 12.08 21.24 2.77
C ASP A 27 12.65 21.11 1.34
N GLN A 28 12.43 20.00 0.61
CA GLN A 28 13.05 19.75 -0.70
C GLN A 28 12.11 19.19 -1.80
N ILE A 29 10.80 19.03 -1.54
CA ILE A 29 9.91 18.33 -2.50
C ILE A 29 9.42 19.24 -3.63
N ASN A 30 9.84 18.91 -4.85
CA ASN A 30 9.04 19.17 -6.04
C ASN A 30 7.80 18.27 -6.01
N TRP A 31 6.63 18.84 -5.69
CA TRP A 31 5.36 18.14 -5.48
C TRP A 31 4.87 17.30 -6.68
N GLY A 32 5.31 17.63 -7.90
CA GLY A 32 4.91 16.91 -9.12
C GLY A 32 5.40 15.46 -9.17
N PRO A 33 6.72 15.22 -9.24
CA PRO A 33 7.29 13.86 -9.29
C PRO A 33 6.87 12.97 -8.13
N ASN A 34 6.73 13.52 -6.92
CA ASN A 34 6.40 12.74 -5.72
C ASN A 34 4.94 12.28 -5.69
N ALA A 35 4.01 13.09 -6.20
CA ALA A 35 2.61 12.67 -6.35
C ALA A 35 2.47 11.53 -7.37
N VAL A 36 3.23 11.58 -8.47
CA VAL A 36 3.25 10.48 -9.45
C VAL A 36 3.82 9.21 -8.82
N GLN A 37 4.90 9.33 -8.05
CA GLN A 37 5.51 8.20 -7.35
C GLN A 37 4.57 7.58 -6.31
N SER A 38 3.83 8.37 -5.52
CA SER A 38 2.90 7.84 -4.52
C SER A 38 1.73 7.09 -5.16
N VAL A 39 1.20 7.60 -6.28
CA VAL A 39 0.16 6.93 -7.07
C VAL A 39 0.69 5.63 -7.68
N MET A 40 1.89 5.65 -8.26
CA MET A 40 2.52 4.43 -8.80
C MET A 40 2.75 3.40 -7.70
N PHE A 41 3.24 3.82 -6.53
CA PHE A 41 3.47 2.92 -5.40
C PHE A 41 2.16 2.31 -4.88
N GLY A 42 1.10 3.12 -4.77
CA GLY A 42 -0.24 2.64 -4.40
C GLY A 42 -0.81 1.64 -5.41
N PHE A 43 -0.59 1.86 -6.70
CA PHE A 43 -0.99 0.93 -7.76
C PHE A 43 -0.25 -0.40 -7.67
N PHE A 44 1.09 -0.36 -7.59
CA PHE A 44 1.91 -1.57 -7.48
C PHE A 44 1.59 -2.37 -6.21
N PHE A 45 1.40 -1.69 -5.09
CA PHE A 45 1.04 -2.33 -3.83
C PHE A 45 -0.32 -3.04 -3.93
N THR A 46 -1.32 -2.39 -4.53
CA THR A 46 -2.64 -2.98 -4.75
C THR A 46 -2.57 -4.22 -5.63
N MET A 47 -1.78 -4.16 -6.70
CA MET A 47 -1.60 -5.27 -7.63
C MET A 47 -0.92 -6.48 -6.95
N LEU A 48 0.05 -6.22 -6.08
CA LEU A 48 0.75 -7.23 -5.29
C LEU A 48 -0.19 -7.92 -4.28
N MET A 49 -1.00 -7.12 -3.57
CA MET A 49 -2.00 -7.63 -2.65
C MET A 49 -3.06 -8.49 -3.36
N TRP A 50 -3.51 -8.04 -4.53
CA TRP A 50 -4.44 -8.80 -5.37
C TRP A 50 -3.85 -10.15 -5.80
N TYR A 51 -2.60 -10.16 -6.25
CA TYR A 51 -1.91 -11.40 -6.64
C TYR A 51 -1.83 -12.40 -5.48
N PHE A 52 -1.46 -11.95 -4.27
CA PHE A 52 -1.40 -12.82 -3.11
C PHE A 52 -2.78 -13.36 -2.73
N GLU A 53 -3.83 -12.55 -2.82
CA GLU A 53 -5.21 -12.99 -2.56
C GLU A 53 -5.66 -14.05 -3.57
N VAL A 54 -5.40 -13.85 -4.87
CA VAL A 54 -5.70 -14.85 -5.91
C VAL A 54 -4.93 -16.14 -5.66
N LYS A 55 -3.64 -16.06 -5.32
CA LYS A 55 -2.82 -17.23 -5.02
C LYS A 55 -3.31 -17.97 -3.76
N ARG A 56 -3.77 -17.24 -2.75
CA ARG A 56 -4.37 -17.81 -1.52
C ARG A 56 -5.65 -18.57 -1.84
N ARG A 57 -6.56 -17.97 -2.61
CA ARG A 57 -7.82 -18.61 -3.03
C ARG A 57 -7.60 -19.89 -3.82
N LYS A 58 -6.61 -19.92 -4.73
CA LYS A 58 -6.25 -21.13 -5.48
C LYS A 58 -5.76 -22.26 -4.57
N ARG A 59 -5.02 -21.94 -3.50
CA ARG A 59 -4.59 -22.94 -2.51
C ARG A 59 -5.75 -23.46 -1.67
N GLU A 60 -6.69 -22.59 -1.30
CA GLU A 60 -7.90 -22.97 -0.55
C GLU A 60 -8.88 -23.82 -1.37
N GLN A 61 -8.90 -23.70 -2.70
CA GLN A 61 -9.70 -24.55 -3.60
C GLN A 61 -9.07 -25.91 -3.93
N GLN A 62 -7.77 -26.08 -3.68
CA GLN A 62 -7.03 -27.33 -3.94
C GLN A 62 -6.96 -28.25 -2.72
N SER A 63 -7.42 -27.80 -1.55
CA SER A 63 -7.49 -28.57 -0.32
C SER A 63 -8.93 -28.92 0.04
#